data_AF-A0A6M3LXX2-F1
#
_entry.id   AF-A0A6M3LXX2-F1
#
_cell.length_a   1.000
_cell.length_b   1.000
_cell.length_c   1.000
_cell.angle_alpha   90.00
_cell.angle_beta   90.00
_cell.angle_gamma   90.00
#
_symmetry.space_group_name_H-M   'P 1'
#
loop_
_entity.id
_entity.type
_entity.pdbx_description
1 polymer ?
#
loop_
_entity_poly.entity_id
_entity_poly.type
_entity_poly.pdbx_seq_one_letter_code
_entity_poly.pdbx_strand_id
1 'polypeptide(L)'
;HQVFFGRETITAQGEDEAANSMPAIAAHVTDHARLYLWLLIKKAGLKNCFYCDTDSIILNKKGLKNLTAQIKPEQLGMLKIEAQARRVNILGAKNYVFGSDVKIKGVPRNAKRNKDGSYTYSHFPGIISELRQGITEDYRIETQTKRLSGIYDKGIVGKSGQVTPFHLY
;
A
#
# COMPACT_ATOMS: atom_id res chain seq x y z
N HIS A 1 -19.33 -8.30 22.77
CA HIS A 1 -18.17 -8.88 23.48
C HIS A 1 -17.55 -7.82 24.38
N GLN A 2 -17.03 -8.21 25.56
CA GLN A 2 -16.53 -7.31 26.61
C GLN A 2 -15.06 -7.66 26.91
N VAL A 3 -14.18 -6.65 26.99
CA VAL A 3 -12.77 -6.81 27.39
C VAL A 3 -12.45 -5.78 28.46
N PHE A 4 -11.63 -6.20 29.43
CA PHE A 4 -11.10 -5.35 30.48
C PHE A 4 -9.80 -4.71 30.01
N PHE A 5 -9.74 -3.38 30.03
CA PHE A 5 -8.54 -2.61 29.66
C PHE A 5 -8.15 -1.69 30.82
N GLY A 6 -7.26 -2.18 31.68
CA GLY A 6 -6.90 -1.47 32.92
C GLY A 6 -8.09 -1.38 33.88
N ARG A 7 -8.59 -0.16 34.13
CA ARG A 7 -9.76 0.09 35.00
C ARG A 7 -11.09 0.22 34.23
N GLU A 8 -11.05 0.19 32.91
CA GLU A 8 -12.24 0.41 32.07
C GLU A 8 -12.72 -0.88 31.42
N THR A 9 -14.04 -0.96 31.25
CA THR A 9 -14.72 -2.04 30.53
C THR A 9 -15.13 -1.52 29.16
N ILE A 10 -14.62 -2.13 28.10
CA ILE A 10 -15.01 -1.79 26.73
C ILE A 10 -15.98 -2.86 26.24
N THR A 11 -17.17 -2.42 25.80
CA THR A 11 -18.19 -3.30 25.21
C THR A 11 -18.38 -2.94 23.75
N ALA A 12 -18.14 -3.88 22.84
CA ALA A 12 -18.42 -3.69 21.42
C ALA A 12 -19.94 -3.82 21.17
N GLN A 13 -20.58 -2.74 20.70
CA GLN A 13 -22.04 -2.69 20.42
C GLN A 13 -22.40 -2.87 18.93
N GLY A 14 -21.41 -3.08 18.05
CA GLY A 14 -21.62 -3.19 16.61
C GLY A 14 -20.77 -2.20 15.83
N GLU A 15 -20.98 -2.13 14.52
CA GLU A 15 -20.41 -1.10 13.64
C GLU A 15 -21.57 -0.27 13.09
N ASP A 16 -21.70 0.96 13.59
CA ASP A 16 -22.61 1.96 13.02
C ASP A 16 -21.83 2.94 12.14
N GLU A 17 -22.51 3.50 11.16
CA GLU A 17 -21.96 4.58 10.36
C GLU A 17 -21.68 5.80 11.25
N ALA A 18 -20.47 6.35 11.16
CA ALA A 18 -20.08 7.50 11.97
C ALA A 18 -20.99 8.70 11.65
N ALA A 19 -21.40 9.48 12.66
CA ALA A 19 -22.33 10.59 12.49
C ALA A 19 -21.93 11.64 11.43
N ASN A 20 -20.64 11.75 11.12
CA ASN A 20 -20.09 12.65 10.12
C ASN A 20 -19.49 11.91 8.91
N SER A 21 -19.88 10.65 8.68
CA SER A 21 -19.47 9.94 7.48
C SER A 21 -20.04 10.66 6.25
N MET A 22 -19.19 10.85 5.24
CA MET A 22 -19.63 11.32 3.95
C MET A 22 -18.85 10.57 2.87
N PRO A 23 -19.23 9.33 2.54
CA PRO A 23 -18.54 8.50 1.54
C PRO A 23 -18.35 9.22 0.20
N ALA A 24 -19.30 10.09 -0.18
CA ALA A 24 -19.23 10.90 -1.40
C ALA A 24 -17.99 11.81 -1.46
N ILE A 25 -17.59 12.44 -0.34
CA ILE A 25 -16.39 13.28 -0.28
C ILE A 25 -15.14 12.42 -0.45
N ALA A 26 -15.06 11.29 0.26
CA ALA A 26 -13.92 10.38 0.15
C ALA A 26 -13.76 9.80 -1.27
N ALA A 27 -14.88 9.44 -1.91
CA ALA A 27 -14.91 9.01 -3.30
C ALA A 27 -14.39 10.11 -4.24
N HIS A 28 -14.90 11.34 -4.10
CA HIS A 28 -14.48 12.47 -4.93
C HIS A 28 -12.98 12.78 -4.81
N VAL A 29 -12.44 12.78 -3.59
CA VAL A 29 -11.00 12.98 -3.34
C VAL A 29 -10.18 11.86 -3.99
N THR A 30 -10.62 10.61 -3.86
CA THR A 30 -9.93 9.45 -4.43
C THR A 30 -9.92 9.49 -5.96
N ASP A 31 -11.04 9.85 -6.58
CA ASP A 31 -11.17 9.98 -8.03
C ASP A 31 -10.28 11.10 -8.55
N HIS A 32 -10.31 12.27 -7.91
CA HIS A 32 -9.46 13.39 -8.29
C HIS A 32 -7.97 13.03 -8.20
N ALA A 33 -7.54 12.39 -7.10
CA ALA A 33 -6.16 11.94 -6.94
C ALA A 33 -5.75 10.95 -8.04
N ARG A 34 -6.64 10.01 -8.41
CA ARG A 34 -6.38 9.02 -9.45
C ARG A 34 -6.27 9.63 -10.84
N LEU A 35 -7.14 10.58 -11.18
CA LEU A 35 -7.07 11.34 -12.43
C LEU A 35 -5.81 12.19 -12.49
N TYR A 36 -5.43 12.84 -11.39
CA TYR A 36 -4.19 13.62 -11.33
C TYR A 36 -2.95 12.74 -11.52
N LEU A 37 -2.89 11.59 -10.85
CA LEU A 37 -1.82 10.60 -11.05
C LEU A 37 -1.73 10.14 -12.51
N TRP A 38 -2.88 9.91 -13.16
CA TRP A 38 -2.93 9.56 -14.58
C TRP A 38 -2.40 10.67 -15.49
N LEU A 39 -2.72 11.94 -15.20
CA LEU A 39 -2.16 13.09 -15.93
C LEU A 39 -0.64 13.14 -15.80
N LEU A 40 -0.09 12.89 -14.61
CA LEU A 40 1.35 12.80 -14.39
C LEU A 40 1.98 11.65 -15.17
N ILE A 41 1.37 10.46 -15.18
CA ILE A 41 1.84 9.30 -15.95
C ILE A 41 1.87 9.63 -17.45
N LYS A 42 0.80 10.24 -17.99
CA LYS A 42 0.75 10.68 -19.39
C LYS A 42 1.84 11.70 -19.70
N LYS A 43 2.06 12.68 -18.82
CA LYS A 43 3.08 13.71 -19.00
C LYS A 43 4.50 13.14 -18.93
N ALA A 44 4.76 12.22 -18.00
CA ALA A 44 6.02 11.49 -17.94
C ALA A 44 6.24 10.61 -19.19
N GLY A 45 5.15 10.15 -19.79
CA GLY A 45 5.09 9.22 -20.90
C GLY A 45 5.02 7.79 -20.37
N LEU A 46 4.03 7.01 -20.83
CA LEU A 46 3.71 5.68 -20.30
C LEU A 46 4.93 4.75 -20.24
N LYS A 47 5.74 4.73 -21.29
CA LYS A 47 6.96 3.89 -21.37
C LYS A 47 8.05 4.24 -20.36
N ASN A 48 7.99 5.42 -19.75
CA ASN A 48 8.94 5.87 -18.75
C ASN A 48 8.47 5.58 -17.32
N CYS A 49 7.23 5.10 -17.16
CA CYS A 49 6.62 4.75 -15.88
C CYS A 49 6.73 3.24 -15.66
N PHE A 50 7.43 2.85 -14.60
CA PHE A 50 7.61 1.44 -14.25
C PHE A 50 6.55 0.94 -13.27
N TYR A 51 6.09 1.82 -12.38
CA TYR A 51 5.15 1.47 -11.33
C TYR A 51 4.46 2.72 -10.77
N CYS A 52 3.28 2.57 -10.20
CA CYS A 52 2.63 3.60 -9.39
C CYS A 52 1.88 2.99 -8.21
N ASP A 53 1.81 3.71 -7.08
CA ASP A 53 1.01 3.33 -5.91
C ASP A 53 0.46 4.58 -5.24
N THR A 54 -0.88 4.69 -5.20
CA THR A 54 -1.70 5.79 -4.67
C THR A 54 -1.30 7.20 -5.14
N ASP A 55 -0.17 7.70 -4.68
CA ASP A 55 0.34 9.07 -4.82
C ASP A 55 1.81 9.10 -5.29
N SER A 56 2.36 7.96 -5.71
CA SER A 56 3.77 7.82 -6.13
C SER A 56 3.90 7.18 -7.51
N ILE A 57 4.97 7.55 -8.25
CA ILE A 57 5.32 6.97 -9.56
C ILE A 57 6.82 6.67 -9.57
N ILE A 58 7.19 5.45 -9.99
CA ILE A 58 8.57 5.08 -10.28
C ILE A 58 8.86 5.36 -11.75
N LEU A 59 9.84 6.21 -12.01
CA LEU A 59 10.19 6.72 -13.33
C LEU A 59 11.64 6.43 -13.71
N ASN A 60 11.91 6.32 -15.00
CA ASN A 60 13.26 6.48 -15.52
C ASN A 60 13.67 7.98 -15.60
N LYS A 61 14.94 8.24 -15.94
CA LYS A 61 15.47 9.61 -16.07
C LYS A 61 14.69 10.50 -17.05
N LYS A 62 14.18 9.92 -18.15
CA LYS A 62 13.42 10.68 -19.16
C LYS A 62 12.04 11.08 -18.62
N GLY A 63 11.35 10.16 -17.95
CA GLY A 63 10.07 10.45 -17.29
C GLY A 63 10.22 11.52 -16.20
N LEU A 64 11.28 11.43 -15.41
CA LEU A 64 11.61 12.44 -14.39
C LEU A 64 11.81 13.83 -15.02
N LYS A 65 12.60 13.91 -16.10
CA LYS A 65 12.85 15.17 -16.82
C LYS A 65 11.55 15.81 -17.36
N ASN A 66 10.59 14.98 -17.78
CA ASN A 66 9.29 15.47 -18.26
C ASN A 66 8.42 16.05 -17.14
N LEU A 67 8.66 15.67 -15.87
CA LEU A 67 7.92 16.13 -14.70
C LEU A 67 8.64 17.22 -13.91
N THR A 68 9.79 17.74 -14.36
CA THR A 68 10.57 18.75 -13.62
C THR A 68 9.73 19.94 -13.15
N ALA A 69 8.78 20.42 -13.96
CA ALA A 69 7.91 21.54 -13.60
C ALA A 69 6.93 21.25 -12.45
N GLN A 70 6.68 19.97 -12.15
CA GLN A 70 5.81 19.51 -11.05
C GLN A 70 6.62 19.23 -9.78
N ILE A 71 7.95 19.22 -9.85
CA ILE A 71 8.81 18.91 -8.70
C ILE A 71 9.06 20.19 -7.90
N LYS A 72 8.28 20.38 -6.84
CA LYS A 72 8.35 21.51 -5.92
C LYS A 72 8.05 21.02 -4.50
N PRO A 73 9.04 20.49 -3.76
CA PRO A 73 8.80 19.77 -2.50
C PRO A 73 8.11 20.62 -1.43
N GLU A 74 8.31 21.93 -1.44
CA GLU A 74 7.74 22.86 -0.46
C GLU A 74 6.32 23.34 -0.81
N GLN A 75 5.78 22.93 -1.98
CA GLN A 75 4.46 23.37 -2.42
C GLN A 75 3.42 22.25 -2.27
N LEU A 76 2.32 22.54 -1.59
CA LEU A 76 1.21 21.60 -1.42
C LEU A 76 0.70 21.10 -2.78
N GLY A 77 0.51 19.78 -2.89
CA GLY A 77 0.03 19.12 -4.11
C GLY A 77 1.09 18.93 -5.21
N MET A 78 2.33 19.37 -5.00
CA MET A 78 3.44 19.16 -5.93
C MET A 78 4.27 17.92 -5.59
N LEU A 79 5.07 17.48 -6.55
CA LEU A 79 5.91 16.29 -6.42
C LEU A 79 7.20 16.59 -5.67
N LYS A 80 7.70 15.57 -4.98
CA LYS A 80 9.07 15.49 -4.45
C LYS A 80 9.74 14.20 -4.89
N ILE A 81 11.07 14.20 -4.89
CA ILE A 81 11.86 13.00 -5.17
C ILE A 81 12.08 12.27 -3.84
N GLU A 82 11.41 11.14 -3.64
CA GLU A 82 11.56 10.32 -2.43
C GLU A 82 12.86 9.53 -2.40
N ALA A 83 13.28 8.96 -3.53
CA ALA A 83 14.46 8.12 -3.63
C ALA A 83 14.96 7.98 -5.07
N GLN A 84 16.22 7.55 -5.22
CA GLN A 84 16.81 7.22 -6.51
C GLN A 84 17.57 5.89 -6.42
N ALA A 85 17.46 5.06 -7.46
CA ALA A 85 18.19 3.79 -7.55
C ALA A 85 18.59 3.50 -8.99
N ARG A 86 19.65 2.71 -9.16
CA ARG A 86 20.10 2.24 -10.50
C ARG A 86 19.27 1.08 -11.04
N ARG A 87 18.57 0.35 -10.17
CA ARG A 87 17.76 -0.82 -10.52
C ARG A 87 16.49 -0.84 -9.69
N VAL A 88 15.41 -1.31 -10.32
CA VAL A 88 14.17 -1.67 -9.66
C VAL A 88 13.75 -3.06 -10.16
N ASN A 89 13.28 -3.91 -9.26
CA ASN A 89 12.68 -5.20 -9.61
C ASN A 89 11.24 -5.20 -9.09
N ILE A 90 10.26 -5.30 -9.99
CA ILE A 90 8.83 -5.23 -9.66
C ILE A 90 8.24 -6.62 -9.83
N LEU A 91 7.81 -7.21 -8.73
CA LEU A 91 7.22 -8.55 -8.68
C LEU A 91 5.69 -8.49 -8.57
N GLY A 92 5.12 -7.32 -8.28
CA GLY A 92 3.68 -7.10 -8.24
C GLY A 92 3.27 -5.86 -7.45
N ALA A 93 1.97 -5.74 -7.17
CA ALA A 93 1.42 -4.63 -6.41
C ALA A 93 1.98 -4.61 -4.98
N LYS A 94 2.71 -3.54 -4.64
CA LYS A 94 3.44 -3.36 -3.38
C LYS A 94 4.36 -4.55 -3.07
N ASN A 95 4.95 -5.14 -4.12
CA ASN A 95 5.97 -6.18 -4.05
C ASN A 95 7.09 -5.84 -5.02
N TYR A 96 8.09 -5.09 -4.54
CA TYR A 96 9.21 -4.65 -5.37
C TYR A 96 10.47 -4.39 -4.55
N VAL A 97 11.61 -4.39 -5.23
CA VAL A 97 12.91 -3.99 -4.69
C VAL A 97 13.37 -2.75 -5.44
N PHE A 98 13.55 -1.64 -4.74
CA PHE A 98 14.04 -0.38 -5.28
C PHE A 98 15.42 -0.09 -4.71
N GLY A 99 16.48 -0.35 -5.48
CA GLY A 99 17.84 -0.37 -4.95
C GLY A 99 18.01 -1.43 -3.86
N SER A 100 18.20 -1.01 -2.62
CA SER A 100 18.25 -1.87 -1.44
C SER A 100 16.93 -1.90 -0.63
N ASP A 101 15.97 -1.04 -0.95
CA ASP A 101 14.69 -1.00 -0.23
C ASP A 101 13.74 -2.07 -0.76
N VAL A 102 13.24 -2.89 0.15
CA VAL A 102 12.31 -3.99 -0.15
C VAL A 102 10.92 -3.59 0.34
N LYS A 103 9.96 -3.51 -0.58
CA LYS A 103 8.57 -3.22 -0.25
C LYS A 103 7.72 -4.45 -0.53
N ILE A 104 7.11 -5.00 0.51
CA ILE A 104 6.19 -6.15 0.41
C ILE A 104 4.92 -5.81 1.20
N LYS A 105 3.74 -5.93 0.58
CA LYS A 105 2.45 -5.58 1.20
C LYS A 105 2.25 -6.36 2.50
N GLY A 106 2.09 -5.64 3.60
CA GLY A 106 1.81 -6.23 4.91
C GLY A 106 2.92 -7.16 5.37
N VAL A 107 4.17 -6.90 5.00
CA VAL A 107 5.36 -7.48 5.61
C VAL A 107 6.24 -6.31 6.07
N PRO A 108 6.49 -6.16 7.38
CA PRO A 108 7.31 -5.07 7.89
C PRO A 108 8.79 -5.29 7.54
N ARG A 109 9.59 -4.21 7.58
CA ARG A 109 11.01 -4.24 7.23
C ARG A 109 11.86 -5.15 8.13
N ASN A 110 11.44 -5.32 9.39
CA ASN A 110 12.12 -6.18 10.36
C ASN A 110 11.66 -7.65 10.31
N ALA A 111 10.81 -8.03 9.34
CA ALA A 111 10.37 -9.41 9.22
C ALA A 111 11.54 -10.35 8.90
N LYS A 112 11.59 -11.49 9.59
CA LYS A 112 12.55 -12.55 9.31
C LYS A 112 12.10 -13.36 8.11
N ARG A 113 12.95 -13.45 7.09
CA ARG A 113 12.72 -14.33 5.94
C ARG A 113 13.10 -15.76 6.31
N ASN A 114 12.18 -16.70 6.10
CA ASN A 114 12.37 -18.12 6.36
C ASN A 114 12.96 -18.85 5.13
N LYS A 115 13.47 -20.07 5.36
CA LYS A 115 14.08 -20.90 4.30
C LYS A 115 13.11 -21.24 3.16
N ASP A 116 11.82 -21.36 3.49
CA ASP A 116 10.74 -21.67 2.55
C ASP A 116 10.20 -20.42 1.81
N GLY A 117 10.86 -19.26 1.98
CA GLY A 117 10.47 -18.01 1.34
C GLY A 117 9.35 -17.23 2.03
N SER A 118 8.78 -17.75 3.12
CA SER A 118 7.80 -17.03 3.95
C SER A 118 8.47 -15.96 4.82
N TYR A 119 7.67 -15.04 5.37
CA TYR A 119 8.13 -13.98 6.26
C TYR A 119 7.44 -14.07 7.61
N THR A 120 8.21 -14.06 8.69
CA THR A 120 7.70 -14.09 10.07
C THR A 120 7.98 -12.78 10.79
N TYR A 121 6.99 -12.22 11.47
CA TYR A 121 7.09 -10.96 12.20
C TYR A 121 6.06 -10.87 13.34
N SER A 122 6.31 -9.96 14.28
CA SER A 122 5.36 -9.63 15.34
C SER A 122 4.11 -8.95 14.77
N HIS A 123 2.95 -9.52 15.08
CA HIS A 123 1.65 -8.96 14.78
C HIS A 123 1.06 -8.38 16.07
N PHE A 124 0.53 -7.17 15.94
CA PHE A 124 -0.15 -6.46 17.01
C PHE A 124 -1.63 -6.50 16.68
N PRO A 125 -2.42 -7.37 17.30
CA PRO A 125 -3.85 -7.45 17.06
C PRO A 125 -4.55 -6.13 17.37
N GLY A 126 -5.61 -5.81 16.63
CA GLY A 126 -6.45 -4.66 16.96
C GLY A 126 -7.32 -4.96 18.18
N ILE A 127 -7.55 -3.97 19.04
CA ILE A 127 -8.35 -4.12 20.28
C ILE A 127 -9.75 -4.71 20.00
N ILE A 128 -10.40 -4.31 18.90
CA ILE A 128 -11.71 -4.86 18.50
C ILE A 128 -11.60 -6.34 18.07
N SER A 129 -10.50 -6.75 17.45
CA SER A 129 -10.25 -8.15 17.09
C SER A 129 -10.09 -9.00 18.35
N GLU A 130 -9.30 -8.53 19.31
CA GLU A 130 -9.11 -9.17 20.62
C GLU A 130 -10.44 -9.31 21.37
N LEU A 131 -11.26 -8.24 21.36
CA LEU A 131 -12.62 -8.23 21.90
C LEU A 131 -13.50 -9.34 21.30
N ARG A 132 -13.51 -9.48 19.96
CA ARG A 132 -14.30 -10.51 19.28
C ARG A 132 -13.80 -11.93 19.61
N GLN A 133 -12.50 -12.10 19.86
CA GLN A 133 -11.92 -13.38 20.24
C GLN A 133 -12.16 -13.74 21.72
N GLY A 134 -12.75 -12.84 22.51
CA GLY A 134 -13.14 -13.11 23.89
C GLY A 134 -11.96 -13.20 24.86
N ILE A 135 -10.85 -12.51 24.57
CA ILE A 135 -9.65 -12.55 25.42
C ILE A 135 -9.94 -11.85 26.74
N THR A 136 -9.76 -12.56 27.84
CA THR A 136 -10.02 -12.10 29.22
C THR A 136 -8.74 -11.70 29.97
N GLU A 137 -7.59 -11.71 29.30
CA GLU A 137 -6.25 -11.46 29.86
C GLU A 137 -5.57 -10.24 29.23
N ASP A 138 -4.29 -10.00 29.58
CA ASP A 138 -3.43 -8.95 29.03
C ASP A 138 -3.28 -9.05 27.49
N TYR A 139 -3.10 -7.88 26.85
CA TYR A 139 -2.88 -7.75 25.41
C TYR A 139 -1.66 -8.56 24.92
N ARG A 140 -1.86 -9.41 23.91
CA ARG A 140 -0.81 -10.33 23.41
C ARG A 140 -0.25 -9.88 22.07
N ILE A 141 1.08 -9.93 21.95
CA ILE A 141 1.77 -9.79 20.67
C ILE A 141 1.89 -11.18 20.05
N GLU A 142 1.30 -11.36 18.88
CA GLU A 142 1.32 -12.63 18.17
C GLU A 142 2.48 -12.72 17.19
N THR A 143 2.85 -13.94 16.81
CA THR A 143 3.78 -14.17 15.70
C THR A 143 2.98 -14.53 14.45
N GLN A 144 3.09 -13.72 13.40
CA GLN A 144 2.44 -13.99 12.12
C GLN A 144 3.47 -14.48 11.10
N THR A 145 3.11 -15.52 10.34
CA THR A 145 3.89 -16.00 9.19
C THR A 145 3.10 -15.80 7.91
N LYS A 146 3.69 -15.09 6.94
CA LYS A 146 3.07 -14.76 5.67
C LYS A 146 3.79 -15.43 4.52
N ARG A 147 3.03 -16.18 3.71
CA ARG A 147 3.48 -16.69 2.41
C ARG A 147 3.02 -15.73 1.31
N LEU A 148 3.91 -15.47 0.34
CA LEU A 148 3.59 -14.65 -0.83
C LEU A 148 3.14 -15.59 -1.95
N SER A 149 1.97 -15.35 -2.54
CA SER A 149 1.50 -16.15 -3.68
C SER A 149 2.34 -15.92 -4.94
N GLY A 150 2.88 -14.70 -5.10
CA GLY A 150 3.58 -14.28 -6.33
C GLY A 150 2.65 -14.10 -7.53
N ILE A 151 1.33 -14.29 -7.37
CA ILE A 151 0.34 -14.16 -8.43
C ILE A 151 -0.06 -12.69 -8.54
N TYR A 152 -0.08 -12.18 -9.78
CA TYR A 152 -0.64 -10.87 -10.09
C TYR A 152 -2.04 -11.05 -10.70
N ASP A 153 -3.06 -10.68 -9.95
CA ASP A 153 -4.49 -10.94 -10.24
C ASP A 153 -5.27 -9.68 -10.65
N LYS A 154 -4.57 -8.55 -10.90
CA LYS A 154 -5.20 -7.24 -11.17
C LYS A 154 -5.22 -6.85 -12.65
N GLY A 155 -4.87 -7.80 -13.52
CA GLY A 155 -4.80 -7.61 -14.96
C GLY A 155 -3.97 -8.72 -15.61
N ILE A 156 -3.81 -8.61 -16.92
CA ILE A 156 -3.07 -9.57 -17.74
C ILE A 156 -1.63 -9.07 -17.88
N VAL A 157 -0.67 -9.84 -17.36
CA VAL A 157 0.76 -9.52 -17.46
C VAL A 157 1.30 -10.00 -18.82
N GLY A 158 1.70 -9.07 -19.68
CA GLY A 158 2.33 -9.36 -20.96
C GLY A 158 3.80 -9.79 -20.82
N LYS A 159 4.39 -10.30 -21.91
CA LYS A 159 5.81 -10.76 -21.94
C LYS A 159 6.83 -9.66 -21.57
N SER A 160 6.47 -8.39 -21.77
CA SER A 160 7.29 -7.23 -21.40
C SER A 160 7.20 -6.86 -19.92
N GLY A 161 6.32 -7.52 -19.15
CA GLY A 161 5.96 -7.14 -17.78
C GLY A 161 4.92 -6.02 -17.70
N GLN A 162 4.44 -5.49 -18.84
CA GLN A 162 3.34 -4.54 -18.84
C GLN A 162 2.01 -5.22 -18.49
N VAL A 163 1.17 -4.52 -17.74
CA VAL A 163 -0.14 -5.03 -17.30
C VAL A 163 -1.24 -4.37 -18.13
N THR A 164 -2.06 -5.20 -18.77
CA THR A 164 -3.30 -4.77 -19.42
C THR A 164 -4.46 -4.99 -18.45
N PRO A 165 -5.35 -4.00 -18.23
CA PRO A 165 -6.51 -4.18 -17.38
C PRO A 165 -7.46 -5.24 -17.95
N PHE A 166 -8.28 -5.85 -17.09
CA PHE A 166 -9.39 -6.68 -17.56
C PHE A 166 -10.40 -5.81 -18.29
N HIS A 167 -10.99 -6.36 -19.35
CA HIS A 167 -12.18 -5.77 -19.96
C HIS A 167 -13.38 -6.24 -19.16
N LEU A 168 -14.04 -5.28 -18.49
CA LEU A 168 -15.31 -5.51 -17.82
C LEU A 168 -16.42 -5.18 -18.83
N TYR A 169 -17.28 -6.16 -19.10
CA TYR A 169 -18.47 -6.01 -19.93
C TYR A 169 -19.66 -5.53 -19.09
#